data_AF-A0A354UNH7-F1
#
_entry.id   AF-A0A354UNH7-F1
#
_cell.length_a   1.000
_cell.length_b   1.000
_cell.length_c   1.000
_cell.angle_alpha   90.00
_cell.angle_beta   90.00
_cell.angle_gamma   90.00
#
_symmetry.space_group_name_H-M   'P 1'
#
loop_
_entity.id
_entity.type
_entity.pdbx_description
1 polymer ?
#
loop_
_entity_poly.entity_id
_entity_poly.type
_entity_poly.pdbx_seq_one_letter_code
_entity_poly.pdbx_strand_id
1 'polypeptide(L)'
;MKGKGNVFIGWSSNNSLALKVKAELKKNDYNGVVGGKAESSLEHGVGDTIIKQMRSSSAAIMLFTSRSDVHSICNKCGKTVGGKILSGNMLFELGFLTGSLKPNRVFIVYIGDAADCAPSDLKGLWHLRVEKNDKTEEELAAEIVELFLKEQANGLVDVKIDLVADYSRLKNLIADHLVCPVYYENEMAQIIMMYSRAAYLCDNCSSAADFLDEVLHSCGDDDRMLLAINSAAAYLNAIGDLEKDDDGKVYLTKNAYNRYKRDLESYLGDAAMIFSKDDSFRLMLEMTVYSTLAFLEMTYFSNRDDNENDFEEERDTCLAAIEAAHKFEEADKEKNELFGVLYETYAYRNLALLYKRYDEAEQAKEAFEKSISARYKVLSYYRKKDFDKTILSQAEAEYYLALTDNIGEVDEEEKNRRLKELKDYVESVKKLSYDRAYLVRKIDQILKDERGKKDS
;
A
#
# COMPACT_ATOMS: atom_id res chain seq x y z
N MET A 1 -10.85 2.35 19.71
CA MET A 1 -9.92 2.83 18.67
C MET A 1 -8.50 2.50 19.09
N LYS A 2 -7.86 1.55 18.41
CA LYS A 2 -6.40 1.42 18.45
C LYS A 2 -5.82 2.67 17.76
N GLY A 3 -4.74 3.19 18.31
CA GLY A 3 -4.05 4.31 17.70
C GLY A 3 -3.39 3.92 16.37
N LYS A 4 -2.95 4.89 15.57
CA LYS A 4 -2.13 4.85 14.35
C LYS A 4 -0.91 3.91 14.39
N GLY A 5 -0.51 3.45 15.58
CA GLY A 5 0.54 2.46 15.78
C GLY A 5 0.98 2.35 17.25
N ASN A 6 1.71 1.28 17.54
CA ASN A 6 2.32 1.06 18.85
C ASN A 6 3.72 1.69 18.91
N VAL A 7 3.96 2.57 19.89
CA VAL A 7 5.25 3.24 20.09
C VAL A 7 5.90 2.72 21.36
N PHE A 8 7.03 2.02 21.23
CA PHE A 8 7.82 1.60 22.39
C PHE A 8 8.47 2.81 23.06
N ILE A 9 8.39 2.91 24.38
CA ILE A 9 9.02 4.00 25.13
C ILE A 9 10.05 3.37 26.06
N GLY A 10 11.31 3.40 25.64
CA GLY A 10 12.45 3.06 26.49
C GLY A 10 12.83 4.26 27.34
N TRP A 11 13.17 4.05 28.61
CA TRP A 11 13.56 5.14 29.50
C TRP A 11 14.67 4.74 30.46
N SER A 12 15.55 5.70 30.76
CA SER A 12 16.49 5.62 31.87
C SER A 12 16.03 6.50 33.02
N SER A 13 15.99 5.97 34.25
CA SER A 13 15.86 6.71 35.53
C SER A 13 14.60 7.55 35.78
N ASN A 14 13.86 8.01 34.77
CA ASN A 14 12.64 8.81 34.92
C ASN A 14 11.41 8.14 34.26
N ASN A 15 10.78 7.22 35.00
CA ASN A 15 9.52 6.59 34.57
C ASN A 15 8.35 7.58 34.49
N SER A 16 8.37 8.64 35.30
CA SER A 16 7.30 9.66 35.32
C SER A 16 7.18 10.33 33.96
N LEU A 17 8.30 10.75 33.39
CA LEU A 17 8.33 11.33 32.04
C LEU A 17 7.85 10.33 30.98
N ALA A 18 8.26 9.06 31.04
CA ALA A 18 7.82 8.03 30.09
C ALA A 18 6.30 7.82 30.12
N LEU A 19 5.69 7.84 31.30
CA LEU A 19 4.24 7.78 31.48
C LEU A 19 3.53 9.03 30.91
N LYS A 20 4.14 10.22 31.03
CA LYS A 20 3.62 11.46 30.44
C LYS A 20 3.71 11.46 28.92
N VAL A 21 4.83 11.00 28.35
CA VAL A 21 4.98 10.79 26.89
C VAL A 21 3.93 9.81 26.37
N LYS A 22 3.68 8.70 27.09
CA LYS A 22 2.59 7.77 26.76
C LYS A 22 1.22 8.45 26.74
N ALA A 23 0.92 9.28 27.74
CA ALA A 23 -0.35 10.00 27.80
C ALA A 23 -0.51 10.99 26.64
N GLU A 24 0.57 11.65 26.24
CA GLU A 24 0.59 12.62 25.14
C GLU A 24 0.49 11.95 23.77
N LEU A 25 1.17 10.80 23.57
CA LEU A 25 0.99 9.96 22.38
C LEU A 25 -0.47 9.53 22.21
N LYS A 26 -1.14 9.18 23.30
CA LYS A 26 -2.55 8.78 23.28
C LYS A 26 -3.48 9.89 22.79
N LYS A 27 -3.16 11.17 23.05
CA LYS A 27 -3.92 12.33 22.53
C LYS A 27 -3.80 12.48 21.01
N ASN A 28 -2.73 11.92 20.43
CA ASN A 28 -2.43 11.98 19.00
C ASN A 28 -2.72 10.65 18.29
N ASP A 29 -3.59 9.83 18.89
CA ASP A 29 -3.95 8.50 18.43
C ASP A 29 -2.74 7.57 18.27
N TYR A 30 -1.75 7.59 19.16
CA TYR A 30 -0.71 6.55 19.22
C TYR A 30 -0.84 5.75 20.52
N ASN A 31 -0.53 4.46 20.46
CA ASN A 31 -0.50 3.62 21.64
C ASN A 31 0.92 3.53 22.21
N GLY A 32 1.20 4.29 23.28
CA GLY A 32 2.48 4.25 23.98
C GLY A 32 2.63 2.98 24.83
N VAL A 33 3.67 2.19 24.55
CA VAL A 33 4.08 0.99 25.29
C VAL A 33 5.34 1.32 26.08
N VAL A 34 5.18 1.65 27.36
CA VAL A 34 6.32 1.93 28.24
C VAL A 34 7.02 0.62 28.56
N GLY A 35 8.25 0.48 28.03
CA GLY A 35 9.15 -0.63 28.27
C GLY A 35 10.20 -0.30 29.34
N GLY A 36 11.13 -1.21 29.56
CA GLY A 36 12.21 -1.06 30.54
C GLY A 36 11.82 -1.39 31.98
N LYS A 37 12.82 -1.68 32.82
CA LYS A 37 12.71 -1.78 34.29
C LYS A 37 13.68 -0.77 34.91
N ALA A 38 13.32 -0.21 36.07
CA ALA A 38 14.31 0.43 36.93
C ALA A 38 15.41 -0.59 37.25
N GLU A 39 16.69 -0.21 37.17
CA GLU A 39 17.82 -1.08 37.55
C GLU A 39 17.77 -1.37 39.07
N SER A 40 16.92 -2.30 39.50
CA SER A 40 17.04 -2.96 40.79
C SER A 40 18.06 -4.08 40.65
N SER A 41 19.28 -3.82 41.11
CA SER A 41 20.34 -4.79 41.49
C SER A 41 20.30 -6.19 40.85
N LEU A 42 21.33 -6.49 40.05
CA LEU A 42 21.90 -7.82 39.72
C LEU A 42 21.26 -8.68 38.62
N GLU A 43 20.13 -8.34 38.02
CA GLU A 43 19.62 -9.06 36.83
C GLU A 43 20.03 -8.38 35.53
N HIS A 44 21.14 -8.85 34.93
CA HIS A 44 21.48 -8.54 33.54
C HIS A 44 20.58 -9.33 32.60
N GLY A 45 19.43 -8.79 32.22
CA GLY A 45 18.55 -9.42 31.24
C GLY A 45 17.32 -8.58 30.91
N VAL A 46 17.11 -8.32 29.62
CA VAL A 46 15.81 -7.85 29.11
C VAL A 46 14.89 -9.06 29.02
N GLY A 47 13.89 -9.14 29.90
CA GLY A 47 12.98 -10.28 29.96
C GLY A 47 12.06 -10.38 28.74
N ASP A 48 11.52 -11.57 28.49
CA ASP A 48 10.64 -11.88 27.34
C ASP A 48 9.49 -10.89 27.15
N THR A 49 8.97 -10.32 28.24
CA THR A 49 7.91 -9.31 28.19
C THR A 49 8.35 -8.05 27.44
N ILE A 50 9.56 -7.54 27.69
CA ILE A 50 10.07 -6.35 27.01
C ILE A 50 10.38 -6.67 25.55
N ILE A 51 10.91 -7.86 25.26
CA ILE A 51 11.12 -8.31 23.87
C ILE A 51 9.79 -8.37 23.11
N LYS A 52 8.73 -8.91 23.72
CA LYS A 52 7.38 -8.92 23.12
C LYS A 52 6.84 -7.51 22.90
N GLN A 53 7.05 -6.60 23.86
CA GLN A 53 6.66 -5.20 23.70
C GLN A 53 7.38 -4.54 22.53
N MET A 54 8.72 -4.67 22.44
CA MET A 54 9.50 -4.14 21.31
C MET A 54 9.07 -4.74 19.97
N ARG A 55 8.84 -6.06 19.91
CA ARG A 55 8.35 -6.74 18.70
C ARG A 55 6.93 -6.35 18.31
N SER A 56 6.13 -5.82 19.22
CA SER A 56 4.76 -5.37 18.93
C SER A 56 4.68 -3.90 18.52
N SER A 57 5.80 -3.19 18.50
CA SER A 57 5.89 -1.75 18.24
C SER A 57 6.41 -1.46 16.84
N SER A 58 5.83 -0.45 16.20
CA SER A 58 6.20 0.06 14.86
C SER A 58 7.07 1.30 14.89
N ALA A 59 7.24 1.89 16.07
CA ALA A 59 8.19 2.95 16.36
C ALA A 59 8.69 2.88 17.80
N ALA A 60 9.74 3.64 18.10
CA ALA A 60 10.31 3.74 19.43
C ALA A 60 10.74 5.18 19.77
N ILE A 61 10.57 5.55 21.04
CA ILE A 61 11.12 6.74 21.66
C ILE A 61 12.03 6.29 22.81
N MET A 62 13.32 6.60 22.73
CA MET A 62 14.33 6.22 23.71
C MET A 62 14.75 7.45 24.53
N LEU A 63 14.25 7.53 25.76
CA LEU A 63 14.47 8.65 26.67
C LEU A 63 15.74 8.44 27.50
N PHE A 64 16.82 9.10 27.10
CA PHE A 64 18.10 9.07 27.81
C PHE A 64 18.25 10.29 28.71
N THR A 65 18.42 10.03 30.00
CA THR A 65 18.75 11.03 31.03
C THR A 65 20.11 10.70 31.63
N SER A 66 20.88 11.71 32.02
CA SER A 66 22.10 11.46 32.78
C SER A 66 21.79 10.89 34.16
N ARG A 67 22.57 9.90 34.60
CA ARG A 67 22.54 9.35 35.96
C ARG A 67 23.66 9.96 36.78
N SER A 68 23.34 11.01 37.51
CA SER A 68 24.27 11.62 38.48
C SER A 68 24.43 10.79 39.76
N ASP A 69 23.52 9.83 39.99
CA ASP A 69 23.46 8.94 41.15
C ASP A 69 24.34 7.68 41.03
N VAL A 70 24.77 7.32 39.80
CA VAL A 70 25.59 6.13 39.57
C VAL A 70 27.07 6.48 39.52
N HIS A 71 27.80 5.91 40.45
CA HIS A 71 29.25 5.99 40.51
C HIS A 71 29.84 4.64 40.14
N SER A 72 30.53 4.57 38.99
CA SER A 72 31.30 3.38 38.65
C SER A 72 32.74 3.52 39.15
N ILE A 73 33.28 2.46 39.73
CA ILE A 73 34.68 2.43 40.12
C ILE A 73 35.46 1.83 38.95
N CYS A 74 36.44 2.56 38.43
CA CYS A 74 37.30 2.01 37.38
C CYS A 74 38.09 0.82 37.94
N ASN A 75 37.83 -0.39 37.43
CA ASN A 75 38.53 -1.61 37.85
C ASN A 75 40.05 -1.55 37.68
N LYS A 76 40.57 -0.61 36.87
CA LYS A 76 42.00 -0.49 36.56
C LYS A 76 42.72 0.55 37.43
N CYS A 77 42.04 1.60 37.89
CA CYS A 77 42.68 2.70 38.63
C CYS A 77 42.01 3.04 39.96
N GLY A 78 40.94 2.33 40.34
CA GLY A 78 40.23 2.51 41.61
C GLY A 78 39.54 3.86 41.80
N LYS A 79 39.61 4.76 40.81
CA LYS A 79 38.94 6.06 40.85
C LYS A 79 37.46 5.87 40.61
N THR A 80 36.66 6.53 41.45
CA THR A 80 35.24 6.77 41.18
C THR A 80 35.14 7.60 39.91
N VAL A 81 34.78 6.95 38.81
CA VAL A 81 34.38 7.66 37.61
C VAL A 81 32.94 8.06 37.87
N GLY A 82 32.76 9.32 38.28
CA GLY A 82 31.47 10.00 38.20
C GLY A 82 31.10 10.11 36.72
N GLY A 83 30.55 9.02 36.19
CA GLY A 83 30.24 8.86 34.80
C GLY A 83 28.74 8.81 34.67
N LYS A 84 28.19 9.71 33.86
CA LYS A 84 26.82 9.67 33.37
C LYS A 84 26.67 8.42 32.50
N ILE A 85 26.46 7.27 33.13
CA ILE A 85 26.41 5.96 32.46
C ILE A 85 25.01 5.76 31.88
N LEU A 86 24.94 5.47 30.58
CA LEU A 86 23.72 5.00 29.95
C LEU A 86 23.46 3.55 30.39
N SER A 87 22.20 3.21 30.69
CA SER A 87 21.83 1.87 31.13
C SER A 87 22.17 0.80 30.07
N GLY A 88 22.79 -0.30 30.49
CA GLY A 88 23.11 -1.42 29.59
C GLY A 88 21.87 -2.06 28.96
N ASN A 89 20.76 -2.11 29.70
CA ASN A 89 19.48 -2.61 29.18
C ASN A 89 18.94 -1.69 28.08
N MET A 90 19.04 -0.37 28.26
CA MET A 90 18.63 0.62 27.24
C MET A 90 19.47 0.51 25.96
N LEU A 91 20.78 0.20 26.07
CA LEU A 91 21.63 -0.01 24.91
C LEU A 91 21.26 -1.29 24.14
N PHE A 92 20.90 -2.36 24.87
CA PHE A 92 20.36 -3.58 24.24
C PHE A 92 19.03 -3.32 23.53
N GLU A 93 18.08 -2.67 24.21
CA GLU A 93 16.78 -2.30 23.63
C GLU A 93 16.96 -1.43 22.38
N LEU A 94 17.84 -0.43 22.46
CA LEU A 94 18.16 0.42 21.31
C LEU A 94 18.75 -0.40 20.15
N GLY A 95 19.73 -1.27 20.42
CA GLY A 95 20.33 -2.13 19.40
C GLY A 95 19.29 -3.02 18.71
N PHE A 96 18.41 -3.66 19.51
CA PHE A 96 17.31 -4.47 19.00
C PHE A 96 16.37 -3.66 18.09
N LEU A 97 15.95 -2.49 18.54
CA LEU A 97 15.01 -1.62 17.83
C LEU A 97 15.64 -1.06 16.55
N THR A 98 16.90 -0.63 16.57
CA THR A 98 17.61 -0.15 15.37
C THR A 98 17.85 -1.25 14.34
N GLY A 99 17.92 -2.51 14.77
CA GLY A 99 18.02 -3.67 13.86
C GLY A 99 16.68 -4.14 13.31
N SER A 100 15.57 -3.79 13.97
CA SER A 100 14.23 -4.31 13.65
C SER A 100 13.32 -3.27 12.98
N LEU A 101 13.49 -1.99 13.28
CA LEU A 101 12.67 -0.90 12.78
C LEU A 101 13.40 -0.09 11.71
N LYS A 102 12.64 0.67 10.90
CA LYS A 102 13.24 1.64 9.97
C LYS A 102 14.02 2.70 10.77
N PRO A 103 15.13 3.24 10.23
CA PRO A 103 15.93 4.26 10.92
C PRO A 103 15.10 5.47 11.38
N ASN A 104 14.09 5.88 10.59
CA ASN A 104 13.20 7.00 10.92
C ASN A 104 12.11 6.70 11.97
N ARG A 105 12.04 5.47 12.46
CA ARG A 105 11.08 5.01 13.47
C ARG A 105 11.73 4.84 14.85
N VAL A 106 13.04 5.02 14.99
CA VAL A 106 13.75 4.95 16.27
C VAL A 106 14.21 6.35 16.67
N PHE A 107 13.54 6.92 17.65
CA PHE A 107 13.75 8.30 18.07
C PHE A 107 14.54 8.36 19.36
N ILE A 108 15.78 8.83 19.28
CA ILE A 108 16.67 8.93 20.45
C ILE A 108 16.57 10.33 21.02
N VAL A 109 16.12 10.45 22.27
CA VAL A 109 15.93 11.72 22.96
C VAL A 109 16.92 11.82 24.12
N TYR A 110 17.89 12.72 23.98
CA TYR A 110 18.81 13.08 25.05
C TYR A 110 18.26 14.27 25.84
N ILE A 111 17.99 14.06 27.13
CA ILE A 111 17.41 15.08 28.00
C ILE A 111 18.53 15.76 28.79
N GLY A 112 18.61 17.09 28.67
CA GLY A 112 19.62 17.91 29.31
C GLY A 112 21.04 17.52 28.88
N ASP A 113 21.87 17.15 29.86
CA ASP A 113 23.30 16.89 29.67
C ASP A 113 23.62 15.42 29.30
N ALA A 114 22.61 14.62 28.98
CA ALA A 114 22.76 13.24 28.52
C ALA A 114 23.45 13.15 27.14
N ALA A 115 23.22 14.13 26.26
CA ALA A 115 23.81 14.18 24.91
C ALA A 115 25.35 14.22 24.95
N ASP A 116 25.90 14.88 25.98
CA ASP A 116 27.35 15.03 26.16
C ASP A 116 28.01 13.69 26.52
N CYS A 117 27.23 12.71 26.97
CA CYS A 117 27.71 11.40 27.45
C CYS A 117 27.27 10.23 26.57
N ALA A 118 26.59 10.51 25.46
CA ALA A 118 26.32 9.53 24.43
C ALA A 118 27.63 8.98 23.83
N PRO A 119 27.79 7.65 23.69
CA PRO A 119 28.85 7.06 22.89
C PRO A 119 28.87 7.67 21.49
N SER A 120 30.05 7.83 20.90
CA SER A 120 30.21 8.37 19.54
C SER A 120 29.36 7.63 18.51
N ASP A 121 29.19 6.31 18.70
CA ASP A 121 28.41 5.44 17.81
C ASP A 121 26.91 5.82 17.81
N LEU A 122 26.39 6.33 18.93
CA LEU A 122 25.00 6.80 19.03
C LEU A 122 24.80 8.24 18.53
N LYS A 123 25.88 9.00 18.34
CA LYS A 123 25.81 10.36 17.79
C LYS A 123 25.60 10.38 16.27
N GLY A 124 25.81 9.25 15.59
CA GLY A 124 25.48 9.07 14.17
C GLY A 124 24.04 8.63 13.89
N LEU A 125 23.30 8.22 14.92
CA LEU A 125 21.88 7.88 14.83
C LEU A 125 21.03 9.16 14.96
N TRP A 126 19.79 9.12 14.45
CA TRP A 126 18.86 10.24 14.60
C TRP A 126 18.58 10.49 16.08
N HIS A 127 19.13 11.61 16.57
CA HIS A 127 19.05 11.99 17.95
C HIS A 127 18.61 13.44 18.10
N LEU A 128 17.77 13.69 19.09
CA LEU A 128 17.38 15.02 19.49
C LEU A 128 17.90 15.32 20.89
N ARG A 129 18.33 16.56 21.05
CA ARG A 129 18.65 17.12 22.36
C ARG A 129 17.47 17.97 22.80
N VAL A 130 16.90 17.62 23.94
CA VAL A 130 15.79 18.37 24.55
C VAL A 130 16.26 18.92 25.88
N GLU A 131 16.22 20.25 26.01
CA GLU A 131 16.65 20.93 27.22
C GLU A 131 15.51 21.00 28.26
N LYS A 132 15.84 20.70 29.53
CA LYS A 132 14.86 20.73 30.62
C LYS A 132 14.45 22.17 31.00
N ASN A 133 15.33 23.17 30.85
CA ASN A 133 15.14 24.62 31.04
C ASN A 133 13.78 25.06 31.63
N ASP A 134 13.61 24.94 32.95
CA ASP A 134 12.39 25.27 33.73
C ASP A 134 11.06 24.63 33.29
N LYS A 135 11.08 23.75 32.29
CA LYS A 135 9.90 23.00 31.81
C LYS A 135 9.47 21.97 32.84
N THR A 136 8.16 21.89 33.02
CA THR A 136 7.49 20.75 33.64
C THR A 136 7.69 19.48 32.79
N GLU A 137 7.56 18.30 33.39
CA GLU A 137 7.66 17.07 32.59
C GLU A 137 6.50 16.92 31.59
N GLU A 138 5.37 17.57 31.84
CA GLU A 138 4.23 17.66 30.95
C GLU A 138 4.59 18.46 29.68
N GLU A 139 5.19 19.63 29.84
CA GLU A 139 5.68 20.45 28.72
C GLU A 139 6.78 19.72 27.94
N LEU A 140 7.68 19.05 28.66
CA LEU A 140 8.75 18.26 28.06
C LEU A 140 8.20 17.07 27.26
N ALA A 141 7.17 16.38 27.78
CA ALA A 141 6.51 15.29 27.07
C ALA A 141 5.79 15.79 25.81
N ALA A 142 5.13 16.94 25.87
CA ALA A 142 4.49 17.58 24.73
C ALA A 142 5.48 17.89 23.62
N GLU A 143 6.62 18.52 23.94
CA GLU A 143 7.68 18.81 22.98
C GLU A 143 8.27 17.54 22.35
N ILE A 144 8.54 16.51 23.15
CA ILE A 144 9.06 15.22 22.64
C ILE A 144 8.08 14.60 21.64
N VAL A 145 6.78 14.58 21.97
CA VAL A 145 5.76 14.01 21.08
C VAL A 145 5.57 14.86 19.84
N GLU A 146 5.58 16.19 19.94
CA GLU A 146 5.51 17.09 18.78
C GLU A 146 6.66 16.82 17.79
N LEU A 147 7.88 16.73 18.31
CA LEU A 147 9.07 16.43 17.50
C LEU A 147 8.99 15.03 16.88
N PHE A 148 8.53 14.03 17.65
CA PHE A 148 8.28 12.68 17.13
C PHE A 148 7.28 12.73 15.97
N LEU A 149 6.13 13.36 16.13
CA LEU A 149 5.08 13.45 15.11
C LEU A 149 5.57 14.11 13.83
N LYS A 150 6.39 15.16 13.95
CA LYS A 150 7.01 15.83 12.80
C LYS A 150 7.88 14.89 11.97
N GLU A 151 8.68 14.05 12.63
CA GLU A 151 9.52 13.05 11.95
C GLU A 151 8.71 11.86 11.41
N GLN A 152 7.61 11.50 12.09
CA GLN A 152 6.71 10.42 11.66
C GLN A 152 5.81 10.79 10.47
N ALA A 153 5.72 12.08 10.11
CA ALA A 153 4.90 12.57 9.01
C ALA A 153 5.26 11.95 7.65
N ASN A 154 6.48 11.40 7.52
CA ASN A 154 6.88 10.63 6.36
C ASN A 154 6.23 9.24 6.43
N GLY A 155 5.08 9.11 5.76
CA GLY A 155 4.39 7.82 5.53
C GLY A 155 5.18 6.90 4.60
N LEU A 156 4.48 6.09 3.81
CA LEU A 156 5.14 5.22 2.83
C LEU A 156 5.86 6.07 1.78
N VAL A 157 7.19 6.05 1.81
CA VAL A 157 8.06 6.87 0.95
C VAL A 157 8.32 6.24 -0.42
N ASP A 158 8.06 4.94 -0.57
CA ASP A 158 8.23 4.23 -1.82
C ASP A 158 7.23 4.71 -2.89
N VAL A 159 7.69 4.81 -4.14
CA VAL A 159 6.81 5.02 -5.30
C VAL A 159 5.93 3.78 -5.45
N LYS A 160 4.61 3.94 -5.40
CA LYS A 160 3.68 2.81 -5.27
C LYS A 160 3.71 1.85 -6.45
N ILE A 161 3.87 2.37 -7.67
CA ILE A 161 3.96 1.53 -8.88
C ILE A 161 5.20 0.61 -8.85
N ASP A 162 6.29 1.03 -8.20
CA ASP A 162 7.51 0.20 -8.06
C ASP A 162 7.27 -0.97 -7.10
N LEU A 163 6.45 -0.79 -6.07
CA LEU A 163 6.08 -1.87 -5.16
C LEU A 163 5.15 -2.89 -5.81
N VAL A 164 4.19 -2.43 -6.61
CA VAL A 164 3.29 -3.31 -7.39
C VAL A 164 4.08 -4.19 -8.36
N ALA A 165 5.21 -3.69 -8.85
CA ALA A 165 6.12 -4.44 -9.71
C ALA A 165 6.89 -5.59 -9.00
N ASP A 166 6.71 -5.76 -7.68
CA ASP A 166 7.37 -6.80 -6.89
C ASP A 166 6.38 -7.51 -5.95
N TYR A 167 5.63 -8.45 -6.53
CA TYR A 167 4.63 -9.28 -5.83
C TYR A 167 5.21 -10.01 -4.62
N SER A 168 6.43 -10.55 -4.74
CA SER A 168 7.07 -11.32 -3.67
C SER A 168 7.45 -10.42 -2.50
N ARG A 169 7.99 -9.22 -2.78
CA ARG A 169 8.27 -8.23 -1.74
C ARG A 169 7.00 -7.82 -1.02
N LEU A 170 5.91 -7.51 -1.73
CA LEU A 170 4.63 -7.14 -1.10
C LEU A 170 4.11 -8.26 -0.18
N LYS A 171 4.13 -9.51 -0.64
CA LYS A 171 3.73 -10.66 0.19
C LYS A 171 4.57 -10.78 1.47
N ASN A 172 5.89 -10.66 1.35
CA ASN A 172 6.81 -10.75 2.48
C ASN A 172 6.60 -9.60 3.47
N LEU A 173 6.39 -8.37 2.98
CA LEU A 173 6.10 -7.22 3.84
C LEU A 173 4.85 -7.43 4.69
N ILE A 174 3.79 -8.02 4.12
CA ILE A 174 2.55 -8.33 4.84
C ILE A 174 2.79 -9.44 5.88
N ALA A 175 3.46 -10.53 5.48
CA ALA A 175 3.76 -11.64 6.38
C ALA A 175 4.65 -11.22 7.55
N ASP A 176 5.71 -10.44 7.29
CA ASP A 176 6.63 -9.93 8.30
C ASP A 176 5.92 -8.99 9.28
N HIS A 177 4.97 -8.17 8.81
CA HIS A 177 4.23 -7.23 9.65
C HIS A 177 3.40 -7.93 10.73
N LEU A 178 2.89 -9.15 10.48
CA LEU A 178 2.17 -9.93 11.48
C LEU A 178 3.06 -10.38 12.65
N VAL A 179 4.37 -10.49 12.42
CA VAL A 179 5.34 -10.98 13.41
C VAL A 179 6.12 -9.82 14.06
N CYS A 180 6.51 -8.83 13.24
CA CYS A 180 7.30 -7.67 13.61
C CYS A 180 6.83 -6.47 12.76
N PRO A 181 5.86 -5.67 13.23
CA PRO A 181 5.25 -4.60 12.46
C PRO A 181 6.23 -3.43 12.29
N VAL A 182 6.95 -3.40 11.17
CA VAL A 182 7.87 -2.30 10.82
C VAL A 182 7.15 -1.08 10.22
N TYR A 183 5.97 -1.31 9.67
CA TYR A 183 5.09 -0.32 9.04
C TYR A 183 3.96 0.03 9.99
N TYR A 184 3.43 1.24 9.89
CA TYR A 184 2.14 1.56 10.52
C TYR A 184 1.00 0.87 9.79
N GLU A 185 -0.10 0.66 10.49
CA GLU A 185 -1.32 -0.01 10.04
C GLU A 185 -1.90 0.71 8.81
N ASN A 186 -1.80 2.04 8.76
CA ASN A 186 -2.13 2.84 7.56
C ASN A 186 -1.26 2.49 6.34
N GLU A 187 0.05 2.33 6.54
CA GLU A 187 0.98 2.00 5.44
C GLU A 187 0.76 0.55 4.99
N MET A 188 0.53 -0.35 5.94
CA MET A 188 0.28 -1.76 5.66
C MET A 188 -1.06 -1.96 4.94
N ALA A 189 -2.10 -1.22 5.31
CA ALA A 189 -3.37 -1.21 4.60
C ALA A 189 -3.20 -0.82 3.10
N GLN A 190 -2.35 0.17 2.81
CA GLN A 190 -1.99 0.52 1.42
C GLN A 190 -1.19 -0.61 0.74
N ILE A 191 -0.25 -1.24 1.44
CA ILE A 191 0.52 -2.39 0.93
C ILE A 191 -0.39 -3.56 0.56
N ILE A 192 -1.42 -3.84 1.36
CA ILE A 192 -2.41 -4.90 1.10
C ILE A 192 -3.22 -4.62 -0.17
N MET A 193 -3.66 -3.38 -0.38
CA MET A 193 -4.36 -3.00 -1.62
C MET A 193 -3.43 -3.03 -2.86
N MET A 194 -2.15 -2.69 -2.71
CA MET A 194 -1.16 -2.88 -3.79
C MET A 194 -0.91 -4.37 -4.08
N TYR A 195 -0.94 -5.22 -3.05
CA TYR A 195 -0.74 -6.65 -3.17
C TYR A 195 -1.81 -7.33 -4.02
N SER A 196 -3.10 -7.00 -3.86
CA SER A 196 -4.15 -7.55 -4.72
C SER A 196 -3.97 -7.14 -6.18
N ARG A 197 -3.55 -5.90 -6.42
CA ARG A 197 -3.27 -5.39 -7.76
C ARG A 197 -2.08 -6.10 -8.41
N ALA A 198 -1.01 -6.34 -7.64
CA ALA A 198 0.14 -7.14 -8.07
C ALA A 198 -0.25 -8.60 -8.33
N ALA A 199 -1.11 -9.19 -7.48
CA ALA A 199 -1.58 -10.56 -7.65
C ALA A 199 -2.34 -10.75 -8.98
N TYR A 200 -3.21 -9.81 -9.34
CA TYR A 200 -3.88 -9.83 -10.64
C TYR A 200 -2.88 -9.71 -11.80
N LEU A 201 -1.89 -8.81 -11.71
CA LEU A 201 -0.88 -8.65 -12.76
C LEU A 201 0.05 -9.86 -12.92
N CYS A 202 0.20 -10.67 -11.87
CA CYS A 202 0.98 -11.90 -11.87
C CYS A 202 0.14 -13.17 -12.06
N ASP A 203 -1.15 -13.05 -12.39
CA ASP A 203 -2.08 -14.18 -12.56
C ASP A 203 -2.10 -15.14 -11.35
N ASN A 204 -2.11 -14.58 -10.14
CA ASN A 204 -2.02 -15.32 -8.88
C ASN A 204 -3.15 -14.96 -7.90
N CYS A 205 -4.33 -14.63 -8.42
CA CYS A 205 -5.45 -14.14 -7.64
C CYS A 205 -5.93 -15.12 -6.56
N SER A 206 -6.09 -16.41 -6.90
CA SER A 206 -6.59 -17.42 -5.96
C SER A 206 -5.66 -17.58 -4.75
N SER A 207 -4.36 -17.81 -4.98
CA SER A 207 -3.40 -17.95 -3.87
C SER A 207 -3.25 -16.67 -3.05
N ALA A 208 -3.44 -15.50 -3.67
CA ALA A 208 -3.41 -14.22 -2.97
C ALA A 208 -4.65 -14.01 -2.11
N ALA A 209 -5.82 -14.45 -2.56
CA ALA A 209 -7.05 -14.41 -1.76
C ALA A 209 -6.95 -15.32 -0.53
N ASP A 210 -6.47 -16.55 -0.71
CA ASP A 210 -6.22 -17.49 0.40
C ASP A 210 -5.25 -16.89 1.43
N PHE A 211 -4.15 -16.27 0.96
CA PHE A 211 -3.20 -15.60 1.84
C PHE A 211 -3.83 -14.42 2.59
N LEU A 212 -4.68 -13.61 1.95
CA LEU A 212 -5.36 -12.51 2.63
C LEU A 212 -6.37 -12.99 3.67
N ASP A 213 -7.01 -14.15 3.44
CA ASP A 213 -7.86 -14.79 4.45
C ASP A 213 -7.04 -15.23 5.68
N GLU A 214 -5.88 -15.84 5.49
CA GLU A 214 -4.94 -16.16 6.58
C GLU A 214 -4.50 -14.90 7.37
N VAL A 215 -4.23 -13.81 6.64
CA VAL A 215 -3.87 -12.51 7.22
C VAL A 215 -5.05 -11.94 8.01
N LEU A 216 -6.29 -12.06 7.52
CA LEU A 216 -7.48 -11.57 8.22
C LEU A 216 -7.65 -12.21 9.60
N HIS A 217 -7.42 -13.53 9.70
CA HIS A 217 -7.49 -14.28 10.95
C HIS A 217 -6.38 -13.91 11.94
N SER A 218 -5.30 -13.30 11.46
CA SER A 218 -4.11 -12.96 12.24
C SER A 218 -3.98 -11.47 12.51
N CYS A 219 -4.62 -10.63 11.70
CA CYS A 219 -4.64 -9.19 11.88
C CYS A 219 -5.53 -8.85 13.06
N GLY A 220 -5.09 -7.91 13.91
CA GLY A 220 -5.93 -7.44 15.01
C GLY A 220 -7.09 -6.58 14.52
N ASP A 221 -7.91 -6.10 15.47
CA ASP A 221 -9.07 -5.23 15.19
C ASP A 221 -8.72 -3.79 14.78
N ASP A 222 -7.89 -3.60 13.75
CA ASP A 222 -7.61 -2.27 13.16
C ASP A 222 -8.50 -2.03 11.94
N ASP A 223 -9.29 -0.95 11.98
CA ASP A 223 -10.30 -0.65 10.95
C ASP A 223 -9.67 -0.46 9.55
N ARG A 224 -8.46 0.12 9.45
CA ARG A 224 -7.80 0.33 8.15
C ARG A 224 -7.36 -0.99 7.55
N MET A 225 -6.74 -1.84 8.37
CA MET A 225 -6.29 -3.16 7.97
C MET A 225 -7.48 -4.03 7.54
N LEU A 226 -8.55 -4.07 8.33
CA LEU A 226 -9.75 -4.85 8.03
C LEU A 226 -10.39 -4.41 6.70
N LEU A 227 -10.58 -3.10 6.50
CA LEU A 227 -11.14 -2.57 5.25
C LEU A 227 -10.22 -2.84 4.05
N ALA A 228 -8.90 -2.73 4.21
CA ALA A 228 -7.95 -3.06 3.15
C ALA A 228 -7.99 -4.53 2.75
N ILE A 229 -7.96 -5.44 3.74
CA ILE A 229 -8.00 -6.89 3.49
C ILE A 229 -9.31 -7.27 2.82
N ASN A 230 -10.44 -6.80 3.36
CA ASN A 230 -11.75 -7.15 2.84
C ASN A 230 -12.01 -6.60 1.43
N SER A 231 -11.61 -5.35 1.14
CA SER A 231 -11.74 -4.79 -0.21
C SER A 231 -10.80 -5.47 -1.21
N ALA A 232 -9.56 -5.75 -0.82
CA ALA A 232 -8.61 -6.49 -1.64
C ALA A 232 -9.08 -7.93 -1.92
N ALA A 233 -9.58 -8.64 -0.91
CA ALA A 233 -10.12 -9.98 -1.05
C ALA A 233 -11.39 -10.00 -1.91
N ALA A 234 -12.27 -9.00 -1.79
CA ALA A 234 -13.48 -8.91 -2.62
C ALA A 234 -13.13 -8.84 -4.12
N TYR A 235 -12.12 -8.05 -4.50
CA TYR A 235 -11.64 -7.99 -5.88
C TYR A 235 -11.09 -9.34 -6.37
N LEU A 236 -10.21 -9.97 -5.59
CA LEU A 236 -9.59 -11.25 -5.96
C LEU A 236 -10.61 -12.39 -6.06
N ASN A 237 -11.52 -12.46 -5.09
CA ASN A 237 -12.58 -13.48 -5.07
C ASN A 237 -13.60 -13.26 -6.19
N ALA A 238 -13.92 -12.01 -6.54
CA ALA A 238 -14.76 -11.72 -7.69
C ALA A 238 -14.15 -12.22 -9.01
N ILE A 239 -12.83 -12.12 -9.16
CA ILE A 239 -12.14 -12.72 -10.32
C ILE A 239 -12.24 -14.25 -10.31
N GLY A 240 -12.09 -14.87 -9.14
CA GLY A 240 -12.20 -16.33 -8.97
C GLY A 240 -13.61 -16.87 -9.25
N ASP A 241 -14.64 -16.06 -8.99
CA ASP A 241 -16.06 -16.40 -9.19
C ASP A 241 -16.58 -16.12 -10.61
N LEU A 242 -15.71 -15.69 -11.52
CA LEU A 242 -16.09 -15.47 -12.91
C LEU A 242 -16.45 -16.79 -13.61
N GLU A 243 -17.63 -16.83 -14.21
CA GLU A 243 -18.10 -17.94 -15.03
C GLU A 243 -17.94 -17.62 -16.52
N LYS A 244 -18.08 -18.65 -17.37
CA LYS A 244 -18.11 -18.50 -18.83
C LYS A 244 -19.44 -19.01 -19.36
N ASP A 245 -20.05 -18.26 -20.26
CA ASP A 245 -21.20 -18.75 -21.02
C ASP A 245 -20.77 -19.70 -22.14
N ASP A 246 -21.75 -20.21 -22.89
CA ASP A 246 -21.54 -21.15 -23.99
C ASP A 246 -20.66 -20.56 -25.12
N ASP A 247 -20.64 -19.24 -25.26
CA ASP A 247 -19.82 -18.50 -26.23
C ASP A 247 -18.42 -18.14 -25.66
N GLY A 248 -18.14 -18.54 -24.42
CA GLY A 248 -16.88 -18.32 -23.74
C GLY A 248 -16.70 -16.89 -23.18
N LYS A 249 -17.77 -16.09 -23.18
CA LYS A 249 -17.78 -14.75 -22.60
C LYS A 249 -17.91 -14.84 -21.09
N VAL A 250 -17.12 -14.02 -20.42
CA VAL A 250 -16.90 -14.10 -18.98
C VAL A 250 -17.91 -13.21 -18.26
N TYR A 251 -18.55 -13.73 -17.21
CA TYR A 251 -19.56 -13.00 -16.46
C TYR A 251 -19.61 -13.37 -14.98
N LEU A 252 -20.23 -12.50 -14.17
CA LEU A 252 -20.57 -12.78 -12.77
C LEU A 252 -22.03 -13.19 -12.63
N THR A 253 -22.30 -14.16 -11.76
CA THR A 253 -23.69 -14.46 -11.39
C THR A 253 -24.32 -13.34 -10.58
N LYS A 254 -25.64 -13.19 -10.65
CA LYS A 254 -26.38 -12.19 -9.86
C LYS A 254 -26.10 -12.27 -8.35
N ASN A 255 -25.96 -13.49 -7.82
CA ASN A 255 -25.68 -13.70 -6.40
C ASN A 255 -24.28 -13.22 -6.02
N ALA A 256 -23.26 -13.55 -6.83
CA ALA A 256 -21.90 -13.08 -6.62
C ALA A 256 -21.81 -11.55 -6.73
N TYR A 257 -22.39 -10.98 -7.79
CA TYR A 257 -22.45 -9.53 -8.02
C TYR A 257 -23.08 -8.80 -6.83
N ASN A 258 -24.29 -9.16 -6.42
CA ASN A 258 -25.00 -8.49 -5.34
C ASN A 258 -24.27 -8.61 -4.00
N ARG A 259 -23.62 -9.75 -3.73
CA ARG A 259 -22.81 -9.94 -2.52
C ARG A 259 -21.65 -8.95 -2.51
N TYR A 260 -20.81 -8.97 -3.54
CA TYR A 260 -19.61 -8.12 -3.58
C TYR A 260 -19.96 -6.64 -3.63
N LYS A 261 -20.96 -6.24 -4.42
CA LYS A 261 -21.43 -4.85 -4.51
C LYS A 261 -21.84 -4.31 -3.13
N ARG A 262 -22.71 -5.03 -2.44
CA ARG A 262 -23.20 -4.63 -1.10
C ARG A 262 -22.05 -4.51 -0.10
N ASP A 263 -21.14 -5.47 -0.10
CA ASP A 263 -20.01 -5.47 0.84
C ASP A 263 -19.08 -4.28 0.56
N LEU A 264 -18.77 -4.00 -0.71
CA LEU A 264 -17.95 -2.85 -1.14
C LEU A 264 -18.61 -1.49 -0.83
N GLU A 265 -19.92 -1.34 -1.06
CA GLU A 265 -20.67 -0.14 -0.70
C GLU A 265 -20.67 0.09 0.82
N SER A 266 -20.77 -0.98 1.61
CA SER A 266 -20.61 -0.90 3.08
C SER A 266 -19.24 -0.36 3.46
N TYR A 267 -18.17 -0.85 2.81
CA TYR A 267 -16.80 -0.40 3.10
C TYR A 267 -16.59 1.09 2.79
N LEU A 268 -17.21 1.62 1.72
CA LEU A 268 -17.21 3.06 1.45
C LEU A 268 -17.95 3.84 2.56
N GLY A 269 -19.09 3.33 3.03
CA GLY A 269 -19.85 3.92 4.13
C GLY A 269 -19.05 3.98 5.44
N ASP A 270 -18.42 2.87 5.81
CA ASP A 270 -17.60 2.75 7.02
C ASP A 270 -16.40 3.70 6.94
N ALA A 271 -15.68 3.71 5.81
CA ALA A 271 -14.54 4.60 5.62
C ALA A 271 -14.94 6.07 5.67
N ALA A 272 -16.11 6.43 5.12
CA ALA A 272 -16.62 7.79 5.15
C ALA A 272 -16.98 8.28 6.56
N MET A 273 -17.40 7.36 7.44
CA MET A 273 -17.73 7.63 8.83
C MET A 273 -16.49 7.75 9.72
N ILE A 274 -15.44 6.96 9.44
CA ILE A 274 -14.27 6.83 10.31
C ILE A 274 -13.13 7.78 9.92
N PHE A 275 -12.90 8.02 8.62
CA PHE A 275 -11.71 8.73 8.12
C PHE A 275 -12.05 10.06 7.43
N SER A 276 -11.17 11.05 7.58
CA SER A 276 -11.29 12.34 6.87
C SER A 276 -11.16 12.16 5.36
N LYS A 277 -11.77 13.08 4.60
CA LYS A 277 -11.75 13.03 3.12
C LYS A 277 -10.35 13.08 2.51
N ASP A 278 -9.42 13.76 3.18
CA ASP A 278 -8.03 13.91 2.73
C ASP A 278 -7.11 12.81 3.27
N ASP A 279 -7.64 11.81 3.97
CA ASP A 279 -6.84 10.69 4.49
C ASP A 279 -6.31 9.82 3.34
N SER A 280 -4.99 9.65 3.29
CA SER A 280 -4.32 8.89 2.22
C SER A 280 -4.82 7.45 2.03
N PHE A 281 -5.21 6.76 3.10
CA PHE A 281 -5.76 5.41 3.00
C PHE A 281 -7.17 5.44 2.46
N ARG A 282 -8.01 6.37 2.94
CA ARG A 282 -9.37 6.52 2.44
C ARG A 282 -9.38 6.78 0.93
N LEU A 283 -8.52 7.68 0.45
CA LEU A 283 -8.40 7.97 -0.99
C LEU A 283 -8.03 6.71 -1.80
N MET A 284 -7.08 5.92 -1.31
CA MET A 284 -6.68 4.66 -1.96
C MET A 284 -7.78 3.59 -1.92
N LEU A 285 -8.50 3.50 -0.80
CA LEU A 285 -9.63 2.60 -0.62
C LEU A 285 -10.76 2.98 -1.58
N GLU A 286 -11.16 4.25 -1.64
CA GLU A 286 -12.19 4.75 -2.57
C GLU A 286 -11.81 4.41 -4.03
N MET A 287 -10.58 4.70 -4.45
CA MET A 287 -10.08 4.32 -5.78
C MET A 287 -10.19 2.82 -6.04
N THR A 288 -9.75 2.00 -5.07
CA THR A 288 -9.77 0.53 -5.20
C THR A 288 -11.18 -0.02 -5.26
N VAL A 289 -12.07 0.48 -4.41
CA VAL A 289 -13.46 0.03 -4.30
C VAL A 289 -14.27 0.45 -5.52
N TYR A 290 -14.22 1.71 -5.94
CA TYR A 290 -14.96 2.15 -7.14
C TYR A 290 -14.47 1.45 -8.40
N SER A 291 -13.15 1.23 -8.54
CA SER A 291 -12.63 0.44 -9.66
C SER A 291 -13.11 -1.00 -9.64
N THR A 292 -13.22 -1.61 -8.45
CA THR A 292 -13.79 -2.96 -8.29
C THR A 292 -15.27 -2.97 -8.63
N LEU A 293 -16.06 -2.00 -8.15
CA LEU A 293 -17.49 -1.88 -8.49
C LEU A 293 -17.70 -1.75 -10.00
N ALA A 294 -16.93 -0.89 -10.68
CA ALA A 294 -16.97 -0.75 -12.14
C ALA A 294 -16.63 -2.07 -12.86
N PHE A 295 -15.72 -2.86 -12.31
CA PHE A 295 -15.41 -4.19 -12.83
C PHE A 295 -16.56 -5.20 -12.61
N LEU A 296 -17.18 -5.20 -11.42
CA LEU A 296 -18.31 -6.08 -11.10
C LEU A 296 -19.51 -5.80 -12.01
N GLU A 297 -19.81 -4.52 -12.23
CA GLU A 297 -20.90 -4.08 -13.10
C GLU A 297 -20.66 -4.50 -14.55
N MET A 298 -19.48 -4.17 -15.09
CA MET A 298 -19.11 -4.55 -16.44
C MET A 298 -19.21 -6.07 -16.66
N THR A 299 -18.75 -6.89 -15.70
CA THR A 299 -18.82 -8.35 -15.82
C THR A 299 -20.22 -8.92 -15.57
N TYR A 300 -21.09 -8.23 -14.85
CA TYR A 300 -22.47 -8.69 -14.62
C TYR A 300 -23.41 -8.28 -15.77
N PHE A 301 -23.39 -7.01 -16.18
CA PHE A 301 -24.35 -6.47 -17.15
C PHE A 301 -24.01 -6.81 -18.60
N SER A 302 -22.74 -7.11 -18.91
CA SER A 302 -22.34 -7.46 -20.28
C SER A 302 -23.14 -8.59 -20.90
N ASN A 303 -23.68 -9.52 -20.11
CA ASN A 303 -24.42 -10.69 -20.59
C ASN A 303 -25.95 -10.56 -20.42
N ARG A 304 -26.45 -9.34 -20.23
CA ARG A 304 -27.87 -9.06 -20.01
C ARG A 304 -28.41 -8.14 -21.10
N ASP A 305 -29.73 -8.15 -21.24
CA ASP A 305 -30.42 -7.20 -22.11
C ASP A 305 -30.24 -5.77 -21.58
N ASP A 306 -30.00 -4.84 -22.49
CA ASP A 306 -29.71 -3.44 -22.16
C ASP A 306 -30.94 -2.74 -21.55
N ASN A 307 -30.69 -1.89 -20.56
CA ASN A 307 -31.68 -1.06 -19.88
C ASN A 307 -31.09 0.35 -19.60
N GLU A 308 -31.88 1.41 -19.78
CA GLU A 308 -31.43 2.80 -19.57
C GLU A 308 -31.05 3.09 -18.11
N ASN A 309 -31.77 2.54 -17.14
CA ASN A 309 -31.41 2.73 -15.72
C ASN A 309 -30.07 2.07 -15.39
N ASP A 310 -29.77 0.93 -16.02
CA ASP A 310 -28.52 0.20 -15.82
C ASP A 310 -27.35 1.00 -16.44
N PHE A 311 -27.57 1.68 -17.58
CA PHE A 311 -26.58 2.55 -18.21
C PHE A 311 -26.11 3.70 -17.31
N GLU A 312 -27.06 4.45 -16.73
CA GLU A 312 -26.71 5.61 -15.89
C GLU A 312 -25.93 5.17 -14.65
N GLU A 313 -26.35 4.07 -14.02
CA GLU A 313 -25.67 3.50 -12.85
C GLU A 313 -24.25 3.02 -13.20
N GLU A 314 -24.08 2.21 -14.26
CA GLU A 314 -22.75 1.74 -14.70
C GLU A 314 -21.81 2.90 -15.08
N ARG A 315 -22.37 3.94 -15.73
CA ARG A 315 -21.61 5.12 -16.14
C ARG A 315 -21.12 5.90 -14.92
N ASP A 316 -22.00 6.16 -13.97
CA ASP A 316 -21.70 6.95 -12.79
C ASP A 316 -20.66 6.24 -11.90
N THR A 317 -20.72 4.91 -11.78
CA THR A 317 -19.68 4.11 -11.10
C THR A 317 -18.32 4.21 -11.81
N CYS A 318 -18.29 4.12 -13.15
CA CYS A 318 -17.05 4.28 -13.90
C CYS A 318 -16.43 5.68 -13.74
N LEU A 319 -17.27 6.73 -13.74
CA LEU A 319 -16.84 8.11 -13.52
C LEU A 319 -16.34 8.32 -12.09
N ALA A 320 -16.99 7.72 -11.08
CA ALA A 320 -16.53 7.76 -9.70
C ALA A 320 -15.16 7.08 -9.53
N ALA A 321 -14.91 5.97 -10.23
CA ALA A 321 -13.61 5.30 -10.24
C ALA A 321 -12.50 6.18 -10.83
N ILE A 322 -12.78 6.90 -11.92
CA ILE A 322 -11.85 7.86 -12.54
C ILE A 322 -11.58 9.03 -11.59
N GLU A 323 -12.63 9.60 -11.00
CA GLU A 323 -12.50 10.73 -10.07
C GLU A 323 -11.69 10.34 -8.82
N ALA A 324 -11.93 9.14 -8.27
CA ALA A 324 -11.20 8.63 -7.12
C ALA A 324 -9.71 8.39 -7.44
N ALA A 325 -9.39 7.88 -8.63
CA ALA A 325 -8.01 7.75 -9.10
C ALA A 325 -7.32 9.12 -9.17
N HIS A 326 -7.92 10.12 -9.83
CA HIS A 326 -7.34 11.47 -9.92
C HIS A 326 -7.13 12.12 -8.53
N LYS A 327 -8.09 11.98 -7.61
CA LYS A 327 -7.94 12.51 -6.24
C LYS A 327 -6.78 11.86 -5.51
N PHE A 328 -6.61 10.56 -5.67
CA PHE A 328 -5.50 9.82 -5.07
C PHE A 328 -4.15 10.26 -5.65
N GLU A 329 -4.07 10.49 -6.96
CA GLU A 329 -2.86 11.01 -7.61
C GLU A 329 -2.45 12.38 -7.08
N GLU A 330 -3.38 13.32 -7.03
CA GLU A 330 -3.12 14.71 -6.63
C GLU A 330 -2.72 14.83 -5.14
N ALA A 331 -3.11 13.87 -4.29
CA ALA A 331 -2.73 13.87 -2.88
C ALA A 331 -1.22 13.70 -2.66
N ASP A 332 -0.53 12.97 -3.53
CA ASP A 332 0.94 12.83 -3.51
C ASP A 332 1.45 12.41 -4.89
N LYS A 333 1.52 13.39 -5.80
CA LYS A 333 1.82 13.15 -7.23
C LYS A 333 3.11 12.36 -7.45
N GLU A 334 4.15 12.61 -6.67
CA GLU A 334 5.44 11.93 -6.80
C GLU A 334 5.33 10.42 -6.55
N LYS A 335 4.51 10.02 -5.56
CA LYS A 335 4.40 8.62 -5.13
C LYS A 335 3.20 7.88 -5.72
N ASN A 336 2.15 8.63 -6.10
CA ASN A 336 0.84 8.07 -6.44
C ASN A 336 0.55 8.09 -7.94
N GLU A 337 1.10 9.03 -8.72
CA GLU A 337 0.69 9.28 -10.12
C GLU A 337 0.55 8.00 -10.94
N LEU A 338 1.62 7.23 -11.12
CA LEU A 338 1.57 6.04 -11.97
C LEU A 338 0.70 4.91 -11.42
N PHE A 339 0.50 4.87 -10.10
CA PHE A 339 -0.41 3.91 -9.49
C PHE A 339 -1.87 4.30 -9.67
N GLY A 340 -2.22 5.59 -9.58
CA GLY A 340 -3.56 6.08 -9.95
C GLY A 340 -3.85 5.85 -11.44
N VAL A 341 -2.88 6.15 -12.31
CA VAL A 341 -3.00 5.95 -13.76
C VAL A 341 -3.28 4.48 -14.08
N LEU A 342 -2.69 3.54 -13.32
CA LEU A 342 -2.98 2.12 -13.48
C LEU A 342 -4.49 1.83 -13.31
N TYR A 343 -5.15 2.44 -12.33
CA TYR A 343 -6.60 2.27 -12.09
C TYR A 343 -7.45 2.99 -13.15
N GLU A 344 -7.04 4.18 -13.58
CA GLU A 344 -7.68 4.88 -14.70
C GLU A 344 -7.74 4.00 -15.96
N THR A 345 -6.69 3.20 -16.21
CA THR A 345 -6.67 2.31 -17.36
C THR A 345 -7.90 1.40 -17.40
N TYR A 346 -8.32 0.84 -16.27
CA TYR A 346 -9.47 -0.08 -16.21
C TYR A 346 -10.79 0.68 -16.23
N ALA A 347 -10.89 1.78 -15.49
CA ALA A 347 -12.10 2.58 -15.43
C ALA A 347 -12.47 3.18 -16.81
N TYR A 348 -11.50 3.77 -17.52
CA TYR A 348 -11.73 4.27 -18.87
C TYR A 348 -12.07 3.17 -19.87
N ARG A 349 -11.47 1.97 -19.73
CA ARG A 349 -11.82 0.83 -20.60
C ARG A 349 -13.27 0.39 -20.37
N ASN A 350 -13.69 0.27 -19.11
CA ASN A 350 -15.06 -0.14 -18.79
C ASN A 350 -16.07 0.91 -19.29
N LEU A 351 -15.78 2.19 -19.09
CA LEU A 351 -16.59 3.29 -19.61
C LEU A 351 -16.70 3.26 -21.14
N ALA A 352 -15.59 2.99 -21.84
CA ALA A 352 -15.58 2.88 -23.29
C ALA A 352 -16.44 1.70 -23.80
N LEU A 353 -16.34 0.54 -23.14
CA LEU A 353 -17.15 -0.63 -23.46
C LEU A 353 -18.64 -0.40 -23.17
N LEU A 354 -18.97 0.35 -22.12
CA LEU A 354 -20.33 0.76 -21.82
C LEU A 354 -20.89 1.66 -22.92
N TYR A 355 -20.19 2.75 -23.27
CA TYR A 355 -20.62 3.64 -24.35
C TYR A 355 -20.79 2.90 -25.68
N LYS A 356 -19.89 1.97 -25.99
CA LYS A 356 -20.00 1.12 -27.18
C LYS A 356 -21.23 0.23 -27.16
N ARG A 357 -21.61 -0.32 -26.00
CA ARG A 357 -22.80 -1.18 -25.84
C ARG A 357 -24.09 -0.40 -26.13
N TYR A 358 -24.12 0.88 -25.76
CA TYR A 358 -25.26 1.78 -25.93
C TYR A 358 -25.15 2.70 -27.16
N ASP A 359 -24.35 2.31 -28.16
CA ASP A 359 -24.16 3.03 -29.43
C ASP A 359 -23.69 4.51 -29.30
N GLU A 360 -23.02 4.88 -28.20
CA GLU A 360 -22.40 6.19 -27.99
C GLU A 360 -20.98 6.26 -28.56
N ALA A 361 -20.86 6.23 -29.90
CA ALA A 361 -19.58 6.03 -30.60
C ALA A 361 -18.49 7.07 -30.28
N GLU A 362 -18.82 8.36 -30.22
CA GLU A 362 -17.81 9.42 -29.96
C GLU A 362 -17.26 9.34 -28.53
N GLN A 363 -18.14 9.14 -27.54
CA GLN A 363 -17.77 8.96 -26.14
C GLN A 363 -16.97 7.66 -25.94
N ALA A 364 -17.35 6.57 -26.62
CA ALA A 364 -16.61 5.32 -26.60
C ALA A 364 -15.18 5.53 -27.13
N LYS A 365 -15.03 6.19 -28.27
CA LYS A 365 -13.72 6.51 -28.87
C LYS A 365 -12.86 7.33 -27.92
N GLU A 366 -13.40 8.40 -27.34
CA GLU A 366 -12.67 9.25 -26.39
C GLU A 366 -12.18 8.45 -25.18
N ALA A 367 -13.06 7.63 -24.58
CA ALA A 367 -12.72 6.80 -23.43
C ALA A 367 -11.68 5.72 -23.78
N PHE A 368 -11.74 5.11 -24.97
CA PHE A 368 -10.71 4.18 -25.45
C PHE A 368 -9.34 4.87 -25.60
N GLU A 369 -9.28 6.08 -26.15
CA GLU A 369 -8.00 6.81 -26.28
C GLU A 369 -7.38 7.13 -24.91
N LYS A 370 -8.20 7.57 -23.94
CA LYS A 370 -7.72 7.81 -22.56
C LYS A 370 -7.18 6.53 -21.93
N SER A 371 -7.91 5.43 -22.08
CA SER A 371 -7.53 4.09 -21.64
C SER A 371 -6.21 3.59 -22.26
N ILE A 372 -6.00 3.80 -23.56
CA ILE A 372 -4.78 3.43 -24.29
C ILE A 372 -3.59 4.30 -23.85
N SER A 373 -3.80 5.61 -23.75
CA SER A 373 -2.78 6.57 -23.31
C SER A 373 -2.27 6.26 -21.91
N ALA A 374 -3.19 6.00 -20.96
CA ALA A 374 -2.86 5.62 -19.59
C ALA A 374 -2.06 4.31 -19.54
N ARG A 375 -2.46 3.27 -20.30
CA ARG A 375 -1.69 2.00 -20.41
C ARG A 375 -0.31 2.22 -20.99
N TYR A 376 -0.19 3.03 -22.03
CA TYR A 376 1.10 3.34 -22.61
C TYR A 376 2.03 4.05 -21.62
N LYS A 377 1.50 4.96 -20.79
CA LYS A 377 2.26 5.63 -19.72
C LYS A 377 2.84 4.61 -18.74
N VAL A 378 2.02 3.70 -18.22
CA VAL A 378 2.46 2.61 -17.31
C VAL A 378 3.47 1.67 -18.00
N LEU A 379 3.16 1.21 -19.21
CA LEU A 379 4.06 0.31 -19.98
C LEU A 379 5.41 0.96 -20.27
N SER A 380 5.42 2.24 -20.67
CA SER A 380 6.64 2.98 -20.95
C SER A 380 7.53 3.15 -19.70
N TYR A 381 6.91 3.23 -18.52
CA TYR A 381 7.60 3.27 -17.25
C TYR A 381 8.25 1.92 -16.95
N TYR A 382 7.49 0.82 -17.05
CA TYR A 382 8.02 -0.53 -16.83
C TYR A 382 9.14 -0.91 -17.80
N ARG A 383 9.04 -0.54 -19.09
CA ARG A 383 10.10 -0.79 -20.09
C ARG A 383 11.44 -0.11 -19.78
N LYS A 384 11.44 0.98 -19.02
CA LYS A 384 12.65 1.73 -18.66
C LYS A 384 13.32 1.20 -17.38
N LYS A 385 12.71 0.23 -16.71
CA LYS A 385 13.11 -0.31 -15.42
C LYS A 385 13.39 -1.80 -15.55
N ASP A 386 14.22 -2.32 -14.67
CA ASP A 386 14.57 -3.75 -14.63
C ASP A 386 13.60 -4.48 -13.67
N PHE A 387 12.32 -4.50 -14.03
CA PHE A 387 11.26 -5.17 -13.25
C PHE A 387 11.05 -6.62 -13.68
N ASP A 388 10.23 -7.35 -12.90
CA ASP A 388 9.83 -8.71 -13.22
C ASP A 388 9.23 -8.82 -14.63
N LYS A 389 9.76 -9.77 -15.41
CA LYS A 389 9.33 -10.00 -16.81
C LYS A 389 7.85 -10.36 -16.92
N THR A 390 7.26 -10.94 -15.89
CA THR A 390 5.84 -11.31 -15.81
C THR A 390 4.98 -10.06 -15.83
N ILE A 391 5.33 -9.04 -15.03
CA ILE A 391 4.57 -7.80 -14.94
C ILE A 391 4.71 -6.97 -16.21
N LEU A 392 5.92 -6.89 -16.76
CA LEU A 392 6.12 -6.26 -18.07
C LEU A 392 5.30 -6.97 -19.15
N SER A 393 5.32 -8.31 -19.15
CA SER A 393 4.55 -9.13 -20.09
C SER A 393 3.05 -8.88 -20.01
N GLN A 394 2.51 -8.77 -18.80
CA GLN A 394 1.10 -8.51 -18.57
C GLN A 394 0.72 -7.08 -18.99
N ALA A 395 1.51 -6.08 -18.61
CA ALA A 395 1.28 -4.70 -19.02
C ALA A 395 1.30 -4.54 -20.56
N GLU A 396 2.19 -5.26 -21.25
CA GLU A 396 2.17 -5.33 -22.71
C GLU A 396 0.89 -5.98 -23.23
N ALA A 397 0.50 -7.13 -22.70
CA ALA A 397 -0.71 -7.83 -23.12
C ALA A 397 -1.97 -6.93 -22.98
N GLU A 398 -2.09 -6.21 -21.87
CA GLU A 398 -3.22 -5.31 -21.64
C GLU A 398 -3.22 -4.10 -22.57
N TYR A 399 -2.05 -3.51 -22.84
CA TYR A 399 -1.92 -2.43 -23.80
C TYR A 399 -2.36 -2.86 -25.21
N TYR A 400 -1.84 -4.00 -25.69
CA TYR A 400 -2.19 -4.50 -27.01
C TYR A 400 -3.65 -4.99 -27.09
N LEU A 401 -4.21 -5.53 -26.00
CA LEU A 401 -5.63 -5.84 -25.93
C LEU A 401 -6.48 -4.58 -26.11
N ALA A 402 -6.13 -3.47 -25.46
CA ALA A 402 -6.84 -2.20 -25.61
C ALA A 402 -6.80 -1.67 -27.05
N LEU A 403 -5.66 -1.80 -27.75
CA LEU A 403 -5.58 -1.46 -29.18
C LEU A 403 -6.53 -2.31 -30.04
N THR A 404 -6.74 -3.59 -29.69
CA THR A 404 -7.66 -4.46 -30.43
C THR A 404 -9.14 -4.14 -30.21
N ASP A 405 -9.51 -3.65 -29.02
CA ASP A 405 -10.93 -3.48 -28.63
C ASP A 405 -11.65 -2.38 -29.44
N ASN A 406 -10.90 -1.40 -29.94
CA ASN A 406 -11.40 -0.23 -30.67
C ASN A 406 -10.88 -0.14 -32.12
N ILE A 407 -10.17 -1.16 -32.63
CA ILE A 407 -9.53 -1.09 -33.96
C ILE A 407 -10.51 -0.87 -35.13
N GLY A 408 -11.77 -1.26 -34.97
CA GLY A 408 -12.82 -1.07 -35.97
C GLY A 408 -13.47 0.32 -35.96
N GLU A 409 -13.13 1.17 -34.99
CA GLU A 409 -13.80 2.45 -34.71
C GLU A 409 -12.89 3.67 -34.94
N VAL A 410 -11.65 3.44 -35.37
CA VAL A 410 -10.70 4.49 -35.72
C VAL A 410 -10.68 4.73 -37.22
N ASP A 411 -10.19 5.91 -37.63
CA ASP A 411 -9.94 6.19 -39.03
C ASP A 411 -8.90 5.24 -39.63
N GLU A 412 -8.87 5.14 -40.97
CA GLU A 412 -8.00 4.20 -41.68
C GLU A 412 -6.50 4.48 -41.45
N GLU A 413 -6.09 5.72 -41.20
CA GLU A 413 -4.70 6.04 -40.92
C GLU A 413 -4.26 5.43 -39.57
N GLU A 414 -5.04 5.71 -38.53
CA GLU A 414 -4.82 5.19 -37.19
C GLU A 414 -4.96 3.67 -37.12
N LYS A 415 -5.95 3.11 -37.84
CA LYS A 415 -6.13 1.67 -37.99
C LYS A 415 -4.88 1.00 -38.55
N ASN A 416 -4.33 1.54 -39.64
CA ASN A 416 -3.12 1.00 -40.25
C ASN A 416 -1.90 1.11 -39.31
N ARG A 417 -1.79 2.20 -38.55
CA ARG A 417 -0.76 2.36 -37.51
C ARG A 417 -0.87 1.28 -36.43
N ARG A 418 -2.06 1.06 -35.87
CA ARG A 418 -2.32 0.03 -34.86
C ARG A 418 -2.08 -1.38 -35.38
N LEU A 419 -2.55 -1.70 -36.59
CA LEU A 419 -2.34 -3.00 -37.21
C LEU A 419 -0.85 -3.32 -37.39
N LYS A 420 -0.03 -2.33 -37.74
CA LYS A 420 1.42 -2.49 -37.82
C LYS A 420 2.01 -2.81 -36.44
N GLU A 421 1.63 -2.07 -35.41
CA GLU A 421 2.14 -2.29 -34.06
C GLU A 421 1.74 -3.66 -33.49
N LEU A 422 0.49 -4.08 -33.70
CA LEU A 422 0.00 -5.40 -33.32
C LEU A 422 0.74 -6.53 -34.03
N LYS A 423 1.09 -6.32 -35.30
CA LYS A 423 1.90 -7.28 -36.07
C LYS A 423 3.30 -7.42 -35.49
N ASP A 424 3.97 -6.30 -35.19
CA ASP A 424 5.31 -6.29 -34.60
C ASP A 424 5.31 -7.01 -33.23
N TYR A 425 4.26 -6.79 -32.41
CA TYR A 425 4.07 -7.50 -31.14
C TYR A 425 3.94 -9.01 -31.35
N VAL A 426 3.04 -9.48 -32.23
CA VAL A 426 2.85 -10.91 -32.49
C VAL A 426 4.12 -11.59 -33.00
N GLU A 427 4.89 -10.93 -33.87
CA GLU A 427 6.16 -11.44 -34.37
C GLU A 427 7.23 -11.58 -33.27
N SER A 428 7.22 -10.68 -32.28
CA SER A 428 8.12 -10.77 -31.12
C SER A 428 7.70 -11.86 -30.12
N VAL A 429 6.40 -12.05 -29.90
CA VAL A 429 5.85 -13.03 -28.94
C VAL A 429 5.89 -14.46 -29.48
N LYS A 430 5.64 -14.68 -30.77
CA LYS A 430 5.71 -16.02 -31.39
C LYS A 430 7.08 -16.70 -31.25
N LYS A 431 8.12 -15.94 -30.90
CA LYS A 431 9.47 -16.44 -30.63
C LYS A 431 9.69 -16.90 -29.18
N LEU A 432 8.76 -16.64 -28.23
CA LEU A 432 9.02 -16.69 -26.78
C LEU A 432 8.04 -17.54 -25.93
N SER A 433 7.35 -18.53 -26.53
CA SER A 433 6.50 -19.56 -25.89
C SER A 433 4.97 -19.33 -25.86
N TYR A 434 4.25 -20.44 -25.64
CA TYR A 434 2.87 -20.73 -26.03
C TYR A 434 1.78 -20.17 -25.08
N ASP A 435 2.14 -19.55 -23.95
CA ASP A 435 1.17 -19.18 -22.89
C ASP A 435 0.29 -17.96 -23.22
N ARG A 436 0.61 -17.18 -24.27
CA ARG A 436 -0.19 -16.02 -24.72
C ARG A 436 -1.22 -16.35 -25.80
N ALA A 437 -1.81 -17.54 -25.74
CA ALA A 437 -2.63 -18.09 -26.81
C ALA A 437 -3.83 -17.21 -27.19
N TYR A 438 -4.54 -16.59 -26.24
CA TYR A 438 -5.77 -15.84 -26.54
C TYR A 438 -5.51 -14.52 -27.29
N LEU A 439 -4.69 -13.61 -26.74
CA LEU A 439 -4.42 -12.32 -27.37
C LEU A 439 -3.73 -12.49 -28.72
N VAL A 440 -2.75 -13.41 -28.82
CA VAL A 440 -2.08 -13.70 -30.09
C VAL A 440 -3.08 -14.26 -31.12
N ARG A 441 -4.00 -15.16 -30.72
CA ARG A 441 -5.07 -15.65 -31.62
C ARG A 441 -6.02 -14.53 -32.04
N LYS A 442 -6.42 -13.64 -31.11
CA LYS A 442 -7.30 -12.50 -31.40
C LYS A 442 -6.63 -11.56 -32.42
N ILE A 443 -5.37 -11.21 -32.21
CA ILE A 443 -4.61 -10.37 -33.15
C ILE A 443 -4.44 -11.08 -34.49
N ASP A 444 -4.07 -12.36 -34.50
CA ASP A 444 -3.94 -13.14 -35.74
C ASP A 444 -5.25 -13.20 -36.53
N GLN A 445 -6.40 -13.31 -35.84
CA GLN A 445 -7.72 -13.29 -36.48
C GLN A 445 -8.00 -11.93 -37.13
N ILE A 446 -7.81 -10.84 -36.40
CA ILE A 446 -7.96 -9.47 -36.92
C ILE A 446 -7.06 -9.27 -38.15
N LEU A 447 -5.80 -9.70 -38.09
CA LEU A 447 -4.84 -9.58 -39.19
C LEU A 447 -5.24 -10.42 -40.42
N LYS A 448 -5.93 -11.56 -40.24
CA LYS A 448 -6.45 -12.38 -41.35
C LYS A 448 -7.67 -11.74 -41.99
N ASP A 449 -8.61 -11.26 -41.18
CA ASP A 449 -9.85 -10.64 -41.66
C ASP A 449 -9.54 -9.39 -42.50
N GLU A 450 -8.56 -8.59 -42.08
CA GLU A 450 -8.11 -7.41 -42.84
C GLU A 450 -7.34 -7.75 -44.13
N ARG A 451 -6.71 -8.93 -44.24
CA ARG A 451 -6.14 -9.40 -45.51
C ARG A 451 -7.24 -9.84 -46.47
N GLY A 452 -8.22 -10.58 -45.96
CA GLY A 452 -9.37 -11.05 -46.75
C GLY A 452 -10.15 -9.91 -47.39
N LYS A 453 -10.28 -8.76 -46.70
CA LYS A 453 -10.90 -7.53 -47.23
C LYS A 453 -10.10 -6.82 -48.33
N LYS A 454 -8.79 -7.04 -48.42
CA LYS A 454 -7.93 -6.44 -49.47
C LYS A 454 -7.88 -7.28 -50.74
N ASP A 455 -8.22 -8.56 -50.64
CA ASP A 455 -8.24 -9.52 -51.76
C ASP A 455 -9.64 -9.67 -52.39
N SER A 456 -10.66 -9.03 -51.82
CA SER A 456 -12.06 -8.91 -52.32
C SER A 456 -12.32 -7.52 -52.86
#